data_AF-A0A6F9E3D4-F1
#
_entry.id   AF-A0A6F9E3D4-F1
#
_cell.length_a   1.000
_cell.length_b   1.000
_cell.length_c   1.000
_cell.angle_alpha   90.00
_cell.angle_beta   90.00
_cell.angle_gamma   90.00
#
_symmetry.space_group_name_H-M   'P 1'
#
loop_
_entity.id
_entity.type
_entity.pdbx_description
1 polymer ?
#
loop_
_entity_poly.entity_id
_entity_poly.type
_entity_poly.pdbx_seq_one_letter_code
_entity_poly.pdbx_strand_id
1 'polypeptide(L)'
;MLSTAAMPDQGEIWYRDRRVIEDLAGIRGTIGYLPADFQPYSHMTPRRFLQYMAVLKGVDPGIEVEERLARTDLVPVCDVRISKLSEGTKRRLGIAQALLGSPEVLLLDEPLTHLDGVERRKMIEFLTRYARGRMVVAVSHELDEWDHVDQIVWLEQGQPVFFGPPALWVTGLGEKVWSKVLDPEELEGLESRRILARRWTGDRVRVRLFARMAPGDGFREETPTLQEAYVIRREERRIGS
;
A
#
# COMPACT_ATOMS: atom_id res chain seq x y z
N MET A 1 -12.33 -6.76 -8.32
CA MET A 1 -13.74 -6.92 -7.91
C MET A 1 -14.26 -5.71 -7.15
N LEU A 2 -13.61 -5.28 -6.06
CA LEU A 2 -14.07 -4.10 -5.29
C LEU A 2 -14.18 -2.83 -6.17
N SER A 3 -13.24 -2.56 -7.08
CA SER A 3 -13.34 -1.43 -8.02
C SER A 3 -14.50 -1.52 -9.03
N THR A 4 -15.34 -2.57 -8.99
CA THR A 4 -16.40 -2.90 -9.95
C THR A 4 -15.89 -3.12 -11.39
N ALA A 5 -14.58 -3.30 -11.57
CA ALA A 5 -13.96 -3.62 -12.85
C ALA A 5 -14.30 -5.05 -13.33
N ALA A 6 -14.68 -5.93 -12.41
CA ALA A 6 -15.19 -7.27 -12.67
C ALA A 6 -16.26 -7.62 -11.62
N MET A 7 -17.28 -8.37 -12.04
CA MET A 7 -18.34 -8.87 -11.14
C MET A 7 -17.88 -10.18 -10.48
N PRO A 8 -18.33 -10.45 -9.23
CA PRO A 8 -18.02 -11.71 -8.58
C PRO A 8 -18.79 -12.89 -9.21
N ASP A 9 -18.15 -14.05 -9.30
CA ASP A 9 -18.82 -15.29 -9.74
C ASP A 9 -19.82 -15.79 -8.69
N GLN A 10 -19.55 -15.54 -7.40
CA GLN A 10 -20.39 -15.87 -6.26
C GLN A 10 -20.27 -14.79 -5.17
N GLY A 11 -21.33 -14.64 -4.36
CA GLY A 11 -21.39 -13.64 -3.29
C GLY A 11 -21.84 -12.26 -3.77
N GLU A 12 -21.78 -11.29 -2.87
CA GLU A 12 -22.29 -9.94 -3.11
C GLU A 12 -21.28 -8.89 -2.62
N ILE A 13 -21.24 -7.76 -3.30
CA ILE A 13 -20.45 -6.59 -2.91
C ILE A 13 -21.43 -5.48 -2.54
N TRP A 14 -21.23 -4.92 -1.36
CA TRP A 14 -22.06 -3.88 -0.79
C TRP A 14 -21.23 -2.61 -0.58
N TYR A 15 -21.77 -1.48 -1.03
CA TYR A 15 -21.26 -0.13 -0.77
C TYR A 15 -22.26 0.57 0.13
N ARG A 16 -21.94 0.68 1.41
CA ARG A 16 -22.88 1.09 2.47
C ARG A 16 -24.11 0.18 2.46
N ASP A 17 -25.27 0.72 2.12
CA ASP A 17 -26.58 0.08 2.03
C ASP A 17 -26.96 -0.34 0.60
N ARG A 18 -26.08 -0.11 -0.39
CA ARG A 18 -26.36 -0.41 -1.80
C ARG A 18 -25.58 -1.62 -2.30
N ARG A 19 -26.26 -2.52 -2.99
CA ARG A 19 -25.62 -3.65 -3.67
C ARG A 19 -25.08 -3.20 -5.04
N VAL A 20 -23.88 -3.63 -5.41
CA VAL A 20 -23.21 -3.22 -6.66
C VAL A 20 -24.05 -3.44 -7.92
N ILE A 21 -24.83 -4.52 -7.96
CA ILE A 21 -25.66 -4.87 -9.13
C ILE A 21 -26.86 -3.93 -9.33
N GLU A 22 -27.29 -3.21 -8.29
CA GLU A 22 -28.50 -2.39 -8.29
C GLU A 22 -28.22 -0.94 -8.74
N ASP A 23 -27.02 -0.41 -8.46
CA ASP A 23 -26.63 0.96 -8.79
C ASP A 23 -25.14 1.04 -9.18
N LEU A 24 -24.76 0.35 -10.25
CA LEU A 24 -23.37 0.28 -10.69
C LEU A 24 -22.79 1.67 -11.04
N ALA A 25 -23.58 2.52 -11.70
CA ALA A 25 -23.15 3.84 -12.13
C ALA A 25 -22.98 4.80 -10.94
N GLY A 26 -23.94 4.84 -10.02
CA GLY A 26 -23.85 5.65 -8.81
C GLY A 26 -22.68 5.21 -7.93
N ILE A 27 -22.51 3.89 -7.74
CA ILE A 27 -21.39 3.35 -6.97
C ILE A 27 -20.04 3.70 -7.61
N ARG A 28 -19.87 3.53 -8.93
CA ARG A 28 -18.64 3.93 -9.63
C ARG A 28 -18.32 5.43 -9.49
N GLY A 29 -19.35 6.29 -9.41
CA GLY A 29 -19.16 7.70 -9.13
C GLY A 29 -18.52 7.97 -7.76
N THR A 30 -18.78 7.13 -6.77
CA THR A 30 -18.25 7.26 -5.40
C THR A 30 -16.87 6.63 -5.19
N ILE A 31 -16.36 5.89 -6.19
CA ILE A 31 -15.09 5.17 -6.12
C ILE A 31 -13.99 5.93 -6.87
N GLY A 32 -12.82 6.01 -6.25
CA GLY A 32 -11.55 6.31 -6.90
C GLY A 32 -10.75 5.02 -7.03
N TYR A 33 -10.12 4.79 -8.18
CA TYR A 33 -9.32 3.58 -8.39
C TYR A 33 -8.01 3.89 -9.10
N LEU A 34 -6.91 3.43 -8.53
CA LEU A 34 -5.58 3.40 -9.13
C LEU A 34 -5.13 1.95 -9.30
N PRO A 35 -5.00 1.44 -10.55
CA PRO A 35 -4.41 0.13 -10.79
C PRO A 35 -2.87 0.13 -10.64
N ALA A 36 -2.29 -1.05 -10.41
CA ALA A 36 -0.83 -1.23 -10.40
C ALA A 36 -0.21 -0.83 -11.75
N ASP A 37 -0.82 -1.26 -12.85
CA ASP A 37 -0.41 -1.01 -14.24
C ASP A 37 -1.02 0.27 -14.84
N PHE A 38 -1.04 1.36 -14.08
CA PHE A 38 -1.57 2.64 -14.55
C PHE A 38 -0.83 3.16 -15.79
N GLN A 39 -1.53 3.20 -16.93
CA GLN A 39 -1.01 3.68 -18.22
C GLN A 39 -1.83 4.86 -18.77
N PRO A 40 -1.39 6.11 -18.54
CA PRO A 40 -2.06 7.28 -19.10
C PRO A 40 -1.74 7.46 -20.60
N TYR A 41 -2.58 8.23 -21.30
CA TYR A 41 -2.36 8.57 -22.72
C TYR A 41 -1.10 9.43 -22.91
N SER A 42 -0.02 8.79 -23.35
CA SER A 42 1.35 9.35 -23.38
C SER A 42 1.51 10.65 -24.18
N HIS A 43 0.65 10.88 -25.18
CA HIS A 43 0.68 12.07 -26.03
C HIS A 43 -0.05 13.29 -25.41
N MET A 44 -0.83 13.10 -24.34
CA MET A 44 -1.53 14.17 -23.63
C MET A 44 -0.61 14.85 -22.61
N THR A 45 -1.05 15.98 -22.07
CA THR A 45 -0.48 16.60 -20.85
C THR A 45 -1.30 16.17 -19.63
N PRO A 46 -0.75 16.17 -18.39
CA PRO A 46 -1.51 15.87 -17.18
C PRO A 46 -2.82 16.66 -17.07
N ARG A 47 -2.78 17.97 -17.37
CA ARG A 47 -3.97 18.84 -17.37
C ARG A 47 -5.05 18.32 -18.30
N ARG A 48 -4.71 18.04 -19.56
CA ARG A 48 -5.65 17.53 -20.56
C ARG A 48 -6.17 16.14 -20.21
N PHE A 49 -5.30 15.29 -19.68
CA PHE A 49 -5.69 13.96 -19.23
C PHE A 49 -6.72 14.03 -18.10
N LEU A 50 -6.48 14.86 -17.08
CA LEU A 50 -7.42 15.04 -15.97
C LEU A 50 -8.73 15.69 -16.43
N GLN A 51 -8.69 16.68 -17.34
CA GLN A 51 -9.90 17.25 -17.95
C GLN A 51 -10.74 16.18 -18.66
N TYR A 52 -10.08 15.33 -19.45
CA TYR A 52 -10.75 14.21 -20.13
C TYR A 52 -11.40 13.24 -19.12
N MET A 53 -10.66 12.84 -18.09
CA MET A 53 -11.17 11.95 -17.05
C MET A 53 -12.30 12.58 -16.23
N ALA A 54 -12.25 13.90 -15.96
CA ALA A 54 -13.30 14.63 -15.25
C ALA A 54 -14.63 14.62 -16.02
N VAL A 55 -14.59 14.84 -17.33
CA VAL A 55 -15.76 14.75 -18.21
C VAL A 55 -16.35 13.34 -18.18
N LEU A 56 -15.52 12.29 -18.29
CA LEU A 56 -16.00 10.90 -18.21
C LEU A 56 -16.61 10.56 -16.85
N LYS A 57 -16.11 11.16 -15.77
CA LYS A 57 -16.64 10.97 -14.43
C LYS A 57 -17.88 11.82 -14.14
N GLY A 58 -18.25 12.73 -15.04
CA GLY A 58 -19.41 13.62 -14.88
C GLY A 58 -19.21 14.72 -13.84
N VAL A 59 -17.96 15.15 -13.62
CA VAL A 59 -17.61 16.22 -12.65
C VAL A 59 -17.10 17.46 -13.38
N ASP A 60 -17.17 18.63 -12.74
CA ASP A 60 -16.74 19.90 -13.35
C ASP A 60 -15.22 19.89 -13.60
N PRO A 61 -14.77 19.89 -14.87
CA PRO A 61 -13.35 19.82 -15.19
C PRO A 61 -12.56 21.08 -14.82
N GLY A 62 -13.22 22.22 -14.59
CA GLY A 62 -12.51 23.46 -14.24
C GLY A 62 -11.94 23.41 -12.83
N ILE A 63 -12.83 23.28 -11.83
CA ILE A 63 -12.46 23.32 -10.41
C ILE A 63 -11.71 22.04 -10.01
N GLU A 64 -12.18 20.89 -10.46
CA GLU A 64 -11.64 19.60 -10.05
C GLU A 64 -10.18 19.43 -10.50
N VAL A 65 -9.85 19.79 -11.74
CA VAL A 65 -8.52 19.54 -12.30
C VAL A 65 -7.44 20.35 -11.59
N GLU A 66 -7.66 21.64 -11.36
CA GLU A 66 -6.66 22.48 -10.67
C GLU A 66 -6.41 22.00 -9.24
N GLU A 67 -7.47 21.62 -8.51
CA GLU A 67 -7.34 21.11 -7.15
C GLU A 67 -6.53 19.79 -7.13
N ARG A 68 -6.73 18.90 -8.09
CA ARG A 68 -6.04 17.61 -8.13
C ARG A 68 -4.59 17.78 -8.55
N LEU A 69 -4.31 18.65 -9.53
CA LEU A 69 -2.95 19.01 -9.91
C LEU A 69 -2.16 19.60 -8.73
N ALA A 70 -2.79 20.47 -7.92
CA ALA A 70 -2.18 21.05 -6.74
C ALA A 70 -1.93 20.01 -5.64
N ARG A 71 -2.92 19.18 -5.33
CA ARG A 71 -2.83 18.17 -4.26
C ARG A 71 -1.81 17.07 -4.53
N THR A 72 -1.52 16.77 -5.79
CA THR A 72 -0.57 15.71 -6.17
C THR A 72 0.74 16.26 -6.72
N ASP A 73 1.05 17.53 -6.47
CA ASP A 73 2.32 18.18 -6.87
C ASP A 73 2.63 18.00 -8.38
N LEU A 74 1.62 18.26 -9.21
CA LEU A 74 1.70 18.17 -10.68
C LEU A 74 1.66 19.52 -11.38
N VAL A 75 1.36 20.61 -10.66
CA VAL A 75 1.31 21.97 -11.22
C VAL A 75 2.57 22.32 -12.04
N PRO A 76 3.80 22.05 -11.59
CA PRO A 76 5.01 22.41 -12.35
C PRO A 76 5.15 21.70 -13.70
N VAL A 77 4.50 20.55 -13.87
CA VAL A 77 4.62 19.67 -15.05
C VAL A 77 3.29 19.47 -15.78
N CYS A 78 2.25 20.23 -15.43
CA CYS A 78 0.88 19.98 -15.86
C CYS A 78 0.64 20.15 -17.37
N ASP A 79 1.53 20.90 -18.05
CA ASP A 79 1.52 21.15 -19.50
C ASP A 79 2.68 20.45 -20.24
N VAL A 80 3.45 19.61 -19.56
CA VAL A 80 4.47 18.75 -20.16
C VAL A 80 3.82 17.47 -20.66
N ARG A 81 4.21 16.97 -21.85
CA ARG A 81 3.70 15.69 -22.37
C ARG A 81 4.01 14.55 -21.41
N ILE A 82 3.01 13.71 -21.15
CA ILE A 82 3.09 12.56 -20.24
C ILE A 82 4.22 11.59 -20.62
N SER A 83 4.50 11.44 -21.91
CA SER A 83 5.63 10.63 -22.41
C SER A 83 7.01 11.09 -21.91
N LYS A 84 7.15 12.33 -21.44
CA LYS A 84 8.40 12.89 -20.91
C LYS A 84 8.49 12.88 -19.38
N LEU A 85 7.44 12.42 -18.69
CA LEU A 85 7.37 12.43 -17.23
C LEU A 85 8.05 11.18 -16.66
N SER A 86 8.62 11.31 -15.46
CA SER A 86 9.12 10.15 -14.70
C SER A 86 7.96 9.21 -14.32
N GLU A 87 8.28 7.94 -14.07
CA GLU A 87 7.28 6.97 -13.61
C GLU A 87 6.63 7.41 -12.27
N GLY A 88 7.40 8.00 -11.35
CA GLY A 88 6.84 8.58 -10.12
C GLY A 88 5.85 9.72 -10.38
N THR A 89 6.11 10.57 -11.38
CA THR A 89 5.17 11.63 -11.77
C THR A 89 3.90 11.04 -12.41
N LYS A 90 4.04 10.00 -13.25
CA LYS A 90 2.88 9.27 -13.80
C LYS A 90 2.07 8.59 -12.69
N ARG A 91 2.74 8.07 -11.66
CA ARG A 91 2.08 7.52 -10.47
C ARG A 91 1.23 8.57 -9.76
N ARG A 92 1.78 9.76 -9.53
CA ARG A 92 1.02 10.90 -8.97
C ARG A 92 -0.15 11.31 -9.85
N LEU A 93 -0.01 11.26 -11.18
CA LEU A 93 -1.11 11.48 -12.11
C LEU A 93 -2.24 10.44 -11.97
N GLY A 94 -1.89 9.17 -11.78
CA GLY A 94 -2.88 8.12 -11.49
C GLY A 94 -3.64 8.38 -10.20
N ILE A 95 -2.94 8.80 -9.14
CA ILE A 95 -3.57 9.21 -7.88
C ILE A 95 -4.49 10.43 -8.09
N ALA A 96 -4.03 11.44 -8.84
CA ALA A 96 -4.83 12.61 -9.18
C ALA A 96 -6.13 12.24 -9.90
N GLN A 97 -6.07 11.30 -10.85
CA GLN A 97 -7.25 10.79 -11.54
C GLN A 97 -8.19 10.02 -10.61
N ALA A 98 -7.65 9.19 -9.72
CA ALA A 98 -8.46 8.46 -8.75
C ALA A 98 -9.23 9.41 -7.82
N LEU A 99 -8.68 10.58 -7.50
CA LEU A 99 -9.26 11.61 -6.62
C LEU A 99 -10.32 12.51 -7.28
N LEU A 100 -10.53 12.41 -8.60
CA LEU A 100 -11.60 13.17 -9.27
C LEU A 100 -12.96 12.83 -8.67
N GLY A 101 -13.82 13.83 -8.47
CA GLY A 101 -15.12 13.70 -7.81
C GLY A 101 -15.08 13.53 -6.31
N SER A 102 -13.90 13.61 -5.68
CA SER A 102 -13.74 13.46 -4.22
C SER A 102 -14.39 12.16 -3.70
N PRO A 103 -13.95 10.99 -4.21
CA PRO A 103 -14.59 9.72 -3.90
C PRO A 103 -14.63 9.42 -2.39
N GLU A 104 -15.67 8.71 -1.97
CA GLU A 104 -15.81 8.26 -0.58
C GLU A 104 -14.96 7.02 -0.30
N VAL A 105 -14.69 6.23 -1.35
CA VAL A 105 -13.86 5.03 -1.31
C VAL A 105 -12.74 5.16 -2.33
N LEU A 106 -11.50 5.12 -1.87
CA LEU A 106 -10.31 5.16 -2.70
C LEU A 106 -9.60 3.80 -2.64
N LEU A 107 -9.48 3.14 -3.79
CA LEU A 107 -8.84 1.84 -3.95
C LEU A 107 -7.51 2.04 -4.69
N LEU A 108 -6.40 1.69 -4.04
CA LEU A 108 -5.06 1.96 -4.54
C LEU A 108 -4.25 0.68 -4.57
N ASP A 109 -3.77 0.30 -5.75
CA ASP A 109 -2.94 -0.89 -5.91
C ASP A 109 -1.48 -0.47 -6.10
N GLU A 110 -0.65 -0.63 -5.07
CA GLU A 110 0.77 -0.24 -4.99
C GLU A 110 1.05 1.27 -5.11
N PRO A 111 0.33 2.17 -4.39
CA PRO A 111 0.37 3.62 -4.65
C PRO A 111 1.74 4.29 -4.52
N LEU A 112 2.70 3.65 -3.84
CA LEU A 112 4.01 4.20 -3.54
C LEU A 112 5.11 3.78 -4.53
N THR A 113 4.83 2.89 -5.48
CA THR A 113 5.82 2.43 -6.46
C THR A 113 6.36 3.59 -7.30
N HIS A 114 7.66 3.54 -7.60
CA HIS A 114 8.40 4.54 -8.38
C HIS A 114 8.53 5.94 -7.74
N LEU A 115 8.03 6.12 -6.51
CA LEU A 115 8.26 7.34 -5.72
C LEU A 115 9.54 7.20 -4.90
N ASP A 116 10.28 8.30 -4.75
CA ASP A 116 11.44 8.35 -3.86
C ASP A 116 11.04 8.45 -2.37
N GLY A 117 11.99 8.32 -1.45
CA GLY A 117 11.70 8.30 -0.01
C GLY A 117 11.04 9.58 0.54
N VAL A 118 11.24 10.74 -0.09
CA VAL A 118 10.58 11.99 0.31
C VAL A 118 9.15 12.02 -0.24
N GLU A 119 8.98 11.65 -1.51
CA GLU A 119 7.68 11.59 -2.19
C GLU A 119 6.76 10.55 -1.55
N ARG A 120 7.27 9.37 -1.16
CA ARG A 120 6.53 8.34 -0.45
C ARG A 120 5.93 8.86 0.85
N ARG A 121 6.74 9.49 1.71
CA ARG A 121 6.27 10.07 2.98
C ARG A 121 5.18 11.12 2.78
N LYS A 122 5.38 12.02 1.81
CA LYS A 122 4.36 13.03 1.45
C LYS A 122 3.06 12.38 1.00
N MET A 123 3.15 11.32 0.19
CA MET A 123 1.99 10.60 -0.32
C MET A 123 1.24 9.90 0.81
N ILE A 124 1.94 9.19 1.70
CA ILE A 124 1.33 8.55 2.88
C ILE A 124 0.61 9.61 3.73
N GLU A 125 1.26 10.72 4.07
CA GLU A 125 0.62 11.79 4.85
C GLU A 125 -0.61 12.39 4.16
N PHE A 126 -0.57 12.54 2.83
CA PHE A 126 -1.71 12.96 2.04
C PHE A 126 -2.86 11.96 2.13
N LEU A 127 -2.59 10.66 1.92
CA LEU A 127 -3.60 9.60 1.96
C LEU A 127 -4.21 9.44 3.36
N THR A 128 -3.39 9.50 4.42
CA THR A 128 -3.84 9.47 5.82
C THR A 128 -4.77 10.64 6.13
N ARG A 129 -4.46 11.85 5.64
CA ARG A 129 -5.36 13.00 5.79
C ARG A 129 -6.65 12.83 4.98
N TYR A 130 -6.54 12.30 3.76
CA TYR A 130 -7.68 12.06 2.89
C TYR A 130 -8.66 11.04 3.48
N ALA A 131 -8.14 10.01 4.15
CA ALA A 131 -8.91 8.97 4.83
C ALA A 131 -9.78 9.49 5.99
N ARG A 132 -9.59 10.72 6.47
CA ARG A 132 -10.45 11.30 7.51
C ARG A 132 -11.89 11.46 6.98
N GLY A 133 -12.78 10.60 7.44
CA GLY A 133 -14.17 10.52 7.00
C GLY A 133 -14.38 9.81 5.66
N ARG A 134 -13.37 9.10 5.15
CA ARG A 134 -13.40 8.34 3.88
C ARG A 134 -12.75 6.96 4.08
N MET A 135 -12.96 6.06 3.14
CA MET A 135 -12.27 4.77 3.12
C MET A 135 -11.13 4.82 2.11
N VAL A 136 -9.91 4.51 2.55
CA VAL A 136 -8.76 4.29 1.67
C VAL A 136 -8.29 2.86 1.86
N VAL A 137 -8.29 2.09 0.77
CA VAL A 137 -7.77 0.72 0.74
C VAL A 137 -6.52 0.73 -0.13
N ALA A 138 -5.38 0.42 0.46
CA ALA A 138 -4.12 0.27 -0.26
C ALA A 138 -3.69 -1.20 -0.25
N VAL A 139 -3.29 -1.70 -1.41
CA VAL A 139 -2.56 -2.97 -1.55
C VAL A 139 -1.08 -2.64 -1.66
N SER A 140 -0.25 -3.29 -0.86
CA SER A 140 1.20 -3.09 -0.88
C SER A 140 1.96 -4.33 -0.42
N HIS A 141 3.16 -4.52 -0.95
CA HIS A 141 4.14 -5.51 -0.51
C HIS A 141 5.15 -4.99 0.53
N GLU A 142 5.15 -3.67 0.81
CA GLU A 142 6.04 -3.02 1.78
C GLU A 142 5.21 -2.50 2.96
N LEU A 143 4.89 -3.38 3.92
CA LEU A 143 3.98 -3.06 5.02
C LEU A 143 4.54 -2.01 5.99
N ASP A 144 5.87 -1.96 6.16
CA ASP A 144 6.52 -1.04 7.09
C ASP A 144 6.43 0.43 6.64
N GLU A 145 6.04 0.71 5.40
CA GLU A 145 5.72 2.06 4.95
C GLU A 145 4.37 2.56 5.46
N TRP A 146 3.53 1.66 5.98
CA TRP A 146 2.14 1.89 6.35
C TRP A 146 1.90 1.74 7.86
N ASP A 147 2.79 2.32 8.66
CA ASP A 147 2.74 2.24 10.14
C ASP A 147 1.52 2.91 10.78
N HIS A 148 0.78 3.75 10.03
CA HIS A 148 -0.38 4.51 10.51
C HIS A 148 -1.74 4.00 10.00
N VAL A 149 -1.85 2.75 9.55
CA VAL A 149 -3.13 2.19 9.07
C VAL A 149 -4.04 1.75 10.22
N ASP A 150 -5.36 1.88 10.02
CA ASP A 150 -6.35 1.47 11.02
C ASP A 150 -6.57 -0.04 11.06
N GLN A 151 -6.49 -0.70 9.90
CA GLN A 151 -6.83 -2.11 9.72
C GLN A 151 -5.89 -2.76 8.69
N ILE A 152 -5.57 -4.03 8.92
CA ILE A 152 -4.83 -4.89 7.99
C ILE A 152 -5.76 -6.03 7.58
N VAL A 153 -5.85 -6.27 6.27
CA VAL A 153 -6.47 -7.46 5.68
C VAL A 153 -5.36 -8.29 5.05
N TRP A 154 -5.17 -9.52 5.52
CA TRP A 154 -4.25 -10.45 4.87
C TRP A 154 -5.06 -11.49 4.11
N LEU A 155 -4.78 -11.59 2.81
CA LEU A 155 -5.35 -12.59 1.92
C LEU A 155 -4.33 -13.68 1.62
N GLU A 156 -4.77 -14.92 1.64
CA GLU A 156 -3.99 -16.08 1.21
C GLU A 156 -4.88 -16.96 0.33
N GLN A 157 -4.40 -17.29 -0.87
CA GLN A 157 -5.15 -18.07 -1.87
C GLN A 157 -6.58 -17.52 -2.12
N GLY A 158 -6.74 -16.20 -2.07
CA GLY A 158 -8.02 -15.52 -2.27
C GLY A 158 -8.95 -15.50 -1.05
N GLN A 159 -8.52 -16.01 0.12
CA GLN A 159 -9.31 -16.04 1.35
C GLN A 159 -8.73 -15.08 2.41
N PRO A 160 -9.56 -14.32 3.14
CA PRO A 160 -9.10 -13.52 4.26
C PRO A 160 -8.71 -14.42 5.43
N VAL A 161 -7.42 -14.41 5.76
CA VAL A 161 -6.84 -15.19 6.87
C VAL A 161 -6.57 -14.34 8.11
N PHE A 162 -6.60 -13.01 7.96
CA PHE A 162 -6.54 -12.05 9.06
C PHE A 162 -7.30 -10.78 8.71
N PHE A 163 -8.00 -10.23 9.70
CA PHE A 163 -8.58 -8.90 9.67
C PHE A 163 -8.49 -8.29 11.07
N GLY A 164 -7.88 -7.11 11.19
CA GLY A 164 -7.79 -6.42 12.46
C GLY A 164 -6.76 -5.28 12.48
N PRO A 165 -6.66 -4.55 13.59
CA PRO A 165 -5.71 -3.45 13.72
C PRO A 165 -4.25 -3.95 13.73
N PRO A 166 -3.28 -3.09 13.36
CA PRO A 166 -1.85 -3.43 13.38
C PRO A 166 -1.34 -3.98 14.70
N ALA A 167 -1.88 -3.51 15.82
CA ALA A 167 -1.55 -4.01 17.14
C ALA A 167 -1.83 -5.52 17.31
N LEU A 168 -2.91 -6.03 16.71
CA LEU A 168 -3.18 -7.47 16.70
C LEU A 168 -2.31 -8.22 15.69
N TRP A 169 -1.96 -7.59 14.57
CA TRP A 169 -1.12 -8.18 13.52
C TRP A 169 0.24 -8.64 14.03
N VAL A 170 0.89 -7.81 14.86
CA VAL A 170 2.22 -8.06 15.44
C VAL A 170 2.19 -8.92 16.72
N THR A 171 1.00 -9.33 17.17
CA THR A 171 0.81 -10.19 18.36
C THR A 171 0.25 -11.56 17.99
N GLY A 172 0.30 -12.51 18.93
CA GLY A 172 -0.21 -13.86 18.69
C GLY A 172 0.58 -14.63 17.62
N LEU A 173 1.84 -14.26 17.42
CA LEU A 173 2.81 -15.03 16.65
C LEU A 173 3.28 -16.21 17.51
N GLY A 174 3.47 -17.38 16.90
CA GLY A 174 4.07 -18.56 17.55
C GLY A 174 5.57 -18.43 17.75
N GLU A 175 6.22 -17.54 17.01
CA GLU A 175 7.65 -17.20 17.13
C GLU A 175 7.83 -15.76 17.63
N LYS A 176 8.95 -15.49 18.31
CA LYS A 176 9.34 -14.15 18.79
C LYS A 176 10.46 -13.59 17.93
N VAL A 177 10.58 -12.26 17.87
CA VAL A 177 11.71 -11.59 17.22
C VAL A 177 12.83 -11.36 18.23
N TRP A 178 14.04 -11.70 17.83
CA TRP A 178 15.26 -11.55 18.60
C TRP A 178 16.28 -10.73 17.82
N SER A 179 17.06 -9.92 18.52
CA SER A 179 18.21 -9.23 17.93
C SER A 179 19.48 -9.38 18.74
N LYS A 180 20.62 -9.35 18.04
CA LYS A 180 21.96 -9.33 18.62
C LYS A 180 22.90 -8.61 17.67
N VAL A 181 23.92 -7.95 18.23
CA VAL A 181 25.08 -7.47 17.46
C VAL A 181 26.15 -8.54 17.53
N LEU A 182 26.61 -8.99 16.37
CA LEU A 182 27.49 -10.13 16.18
C LEU A 182 28.73 -9.71 15.39
N ASP A 183 29.80 -10.47 15.57
CA ASP A 183 30.91 -10.48 14.62
C ASP A 183 30.54 -11.31 13.37
N PRO A 184 31.12 -11.04 12.17
CA PRO A 184 30.73 -11.69 10.91
C PRO A 184 30.78 -13.22 10.93
N GLU A 185 31.73 -13.79 11.67
CA GLU A 185 31.91 -15.24 11.79
C GLU A 185 30.75 -15.90 12.57
N GLU A 186 30.19 -15.22 13.57
CA GLU A 186 29.01 -15.69 14.31
C GLU A 186 27.75 -15.69 13.41
N LEU A 187 27.68 -14.83 12.40
CA LEU A 187 26.55 -14.74 11.48
C LEU A 187 26.42 -15.99 10.60
N GLU A 188 27.55 -16.59 10.20
CA GLU A 188 27.57 -17.78 9.34
C GLU A 188 26.95 -19.01 10.01
N GLY A 189 26.99 -19.07 11.35
CA GLY A 189 26.37 -20.15 12.13
C GLY A 189 24.85 -20.07 12.24
N LEU A 190 24.21 -18.99 11.79
CA LEU A 190 22.76 -18.80 11.90
C LEU A 190 21.99 -19.34 10.70
N GLU A 191 20.83 -19.94 10.95
CA GLU A 191 19.92 -20.39 9.89
C GLU A 191 19.42 -19.19 9.06
N SER A 192 19.89 -19.07 7.81
CA SER A 192 19.56 -17.92 6.95
C SER A 192 18.06 -17.69 6.75
N ARG A 193 17.25 -18.75 6.77
CA ARG A 193 15.77 -18.67 6.64
C ARG A 193 15.09 -17.95 7.80
N ARG A 194 15.72 -17.90 8.98
CA ARG A 194 15.16 -17.27 10.19
C ARG A 194 15.54 -15.80 10.30
N ILE A 195 16.50 -15.33 9.50
CA ILE A 195 17.00 -13.96 9.55
C ILE A 195 16.00 -13.04 8.86
N LEU A 196 15.49 -12.07 9.60
CA LEU A 196 14.55 -11.04 9.15
C LEU A 196 15.28 -9.83 8.57
N ALA A 197 16.36 -9.40 9.22
CA ALA A 197 17.13 -8.23 8.81
C ALA A 197 18.61 -8.34 9.21
N ARG A 198 19.47 -7.69 8.41
CA ARG A 198 20.90 -7.54 8.68
C ARG A 198 21.27 -6.07 8.51
N ARG A 199 21.86 -5.47 9.54
CA ARG A 199 22.33 -4.08 9.49
C ARG A 199 23.77 -3.99 9.95
N TRP A 200 24.65 -3.68 9.01
CA TRP A 200 26.07 -3.47 9.27
C TRP A 200 26.29 -2.15 10.01
N THR A 201 27.16 -2.17 11.00
CA THR A 201 27.60 -1.01 11.78
C THR A 201 29.10 -1.15 12.01
N GLY A 202 29.88 -0.62 11.07
CA GLY A 202 31.33 -0.86 11.02
C GLY A 202 31.65 -2.30 10.63
N ASP A 203 32.45 -2.96 11.45
CA ASP A 203 32.86 -4.37 11.35
C ASP A 203 31.82 -5.35 11.92
N ARG A 204 30.81 -4.84 12.64
CA ARG A 204 29.78 -5.66 13.28
C ARG A 204 28.46 -5.63 12.53
N VAL A 205 27.67 -6.68 12.74
CA VAL A 205 26.33 -6.81 12.15
C VAL A 205 25.28 -6.93 13.24
N ARG A 206 24.27 -6.05 13.22
CA ARG A 206 23.04 -6.26 13.95
C ARG A 206 22.15 -7.18 13.14
N VAL A 207 21.84 -8.34 13.68
CA VAL A 207 20.88 -9.29 13.10
C VAL A 207 19.54 -9.17 13.84
N ARG A 208 18.44 -9.27 13.10
CA ARG A 208 17.10 -9.57 13.62
C ARG A 208 16.66 -10.91 13.05
N LEU A 209 16.13 -11.80 13.87
CA LEU A 209 15.68 -13.12 13.46
C LEU A 209 14.48 -13.58 14.29
N PHE A 210 13.74 -14.58 13.82
CA PHE A 210 12.62 -15.15 14.59
C PHE A 210 12.91 -16.56 15.13
N ALA A 211 12.52 -16.78 16.39
CA ALA A 211 12.64 -18.05 17.10
C ALA A 211 11.66 -18.12 18.28
N ARG A 212 11.16 -19.32 18.62
CA ARG A 212 10.30 -19.53 19.81
C ARG A 212 10.99 -19.16 21.12
N MET A 213 12.28 -19.47 21.22
CA MET A 213 13.13 -19.20 22.38
C MET A 213 14.36 -18.41 21.95
N ALA A 214 15.06 -17.82 22.91
CA ALA A 214 16.31 -17.11 22.65
C ALA A 214 17.30 -18.03 21.91
N PRO A 215 17.84 -17.61 20.74
CA PRO A 215 18.77 -18.43 19.97
C PRO A 215 20.13 -18.68 20.64
N GLY A 216 20.43 -17.93 21.70
CA GLY A 216 21.67 -18.04 22.47
C GLY A 216 21.87 -16.82 23.37
N ASP A 217 23.03 -16.78 24.04
CA ASP A 217 23.36 -15.70 24.95
C ASP A 217 23.53 -14.36 24.22
N GLY A 218 23.00 -13.30 24.86
CA GLY A 218 23.08 -11.92 24.37
C GLY A 218 22.01 -11.52 23.36
N PHE A 219 21.11 -12.43 22.96
CA PHE A 219 19.93 -12.06 22.19
C PHE A 219 18.90 -11.32 23.05
N ARG A 220 18.30 -10.28 22.49
CA ARG A 220 17.24 -9.48 23.12
C ARG A 220 15.95 -9.64 22.35
N GLU A 221 14.86 -9.90 23.06
CA GLU A 221 13.51 -9.93 22.48
C GLU A 221 13.12 -8.52 22.01
N GLU A 222 12.54 -8.43 20.82
CA GLU A 222 12.06 -7.19 20.22
C GLU A 222 10.64 -7.34 19.68
N THR A 223 9.94 -6.21 19.54
CA THR A 223 8.64 -6.19 18.86
C THR A 223 8.85 -6.33 17.35
N PRO A 224 8.09 -7.21 16.67
CA PRO A 224 8.15 -7.32 15.21
C PRO A 224 7.60 -6.08 14.54
N THR A 225 8.15 -5.73 13.38
CA THR A 225 7.51 -4.79 12.45
C THR A 225 6.31 -5.46 11.74
N LEU A 226 5.54 -4.69 10.97
CA LEU A 226 4.42 -5.26 10.21
C LEU A 226 4.93 -6.23 9.14
N GLN A 227 6.04 -5.89 8.49
CA GLN A 227 6.69 -6.74 7.50
C GLN A 227 7.28 -8.01 8.13
N GLU A 228 7.88 -7.91 9.31
CA GLU A 228 8.41 -9.08 10.00
C GLU A 228 7.31 -10.04 10.45
N ALA A 229 6.20 -9.50 10.97
CA ALA A 229 5.03 -10.30 11.31
C ALA A 229 4.45 -11.04 10.09
N TYR A 230 4.45 -10.40 8.90
CA TYR A 230 4.08 -11.06 7.65
C TYR A 230 4.99 -12.25 7.33
N VAL A 231 6.31 -12.07 7.41
CA VAL A 231 7.29 -13.14 7.14
C VAL A 231 7.10 -14.31 8.11
N ILE A 232 6.95 -14.02 9.41
CA ILE A 232 6.75 -15.06 10.44
C ILE A 232 5.46 -15.84 10.18
N ARG A 233 4.33 -15.16 9.97
CA ARG A 233 3.04 -15.81 9.71
C ARG A 233 3.08 -16.69 8.46
N ARG A 234 3.75 -16.23 7.40
CA ARG A 234 3.93 -16.99 6.16
C ARG A 234 4.75 -18.27 6.39
N GLU A 235 5.82 -18.19 7.17
CA GLU A 235 6.65 -19.35 7.50
C GLU A 235 5.93 -20.34 8.44
N GLU A 236 5.18 -19.87 9.45
CA GLU A 236 4.38 -20.72 10.33
C GLU A 236 3.35 -21.56 9.54
N ARG A 237 2.70 -20.93 8.56
CA ARG A 237 1.73 -21.60 7.69
C ARG A 237 2.37 -22.63 6.77
N ARG A 238 3.59 -22.37 6.28
CA ARG A 238 4.36 -23.32 5.47
C ARG A 238 4.79 -24.56 6.25
N ILE A 239 5.00 -24.45 7.56
CA ILE A 239 5.36 -25.58 8.43
C ILE A 239 4.11 -26.37 8.85
N GLY A 240 2.95 -25.72 8.91
CA GLY A 240 1.67 -26.34 9.27
C GLY A 240 0.94 -27.06 8.11
N SER A 241 1.42 -26.92 6.87
CA SER A 241 0.90 -27.58 5.65
C SER A 241 1.71 -28.82 5.29
#